data_AF-A0A1A6H1A3-F1
#
_entry.id   AF-A0A1A6H1A3-F1
#
_cell.length_a   1.000
_cell.length_b   1.000
_cell.length_c   1.000
_cell.angle_alpha   90.00
_cell.angle_beta   90.00
_cell.angle_gamma   90.00
#
_symmetry.space_group_name_H-M   'P 1'
#
loop_
_entity.id
_entity.type
_entity.pdbx_description
1 polymer ?
#
loop_
_entity_poly.entity_id
_entity_poly.type
_entity_poly.pdbx_seq_one_letter_code
_entity_poly.pdbx_strand_id
1 'polypeptide(L)'
;MGSGMDHLKGISTDAPSLRKTDLKGRSALLADIQQGTRLRKVTQINDRSAPQIESSKGTNKDGGSAGSSARGGNTPPALGDLFAGGFPVLRPAGQRDVA
;
A
#
# COMPACT_ATOMS: atom_id res chain seq x y z
N MET A 1 3.59 50.37 38.27
CA MET A 1 4.03 49.77 36.99
C MET A 1 4.07 48.27 37.22
N GLY A 2 3.47 47.36 36.48
CA GLY A 2 2.60 47.36 35.30
C GLY A 2 2.08 45.93 35.18
N SER A 3 0.83 45.79 34.72
CA SER A 3 0.15 44.54 34.39
C SER A 3 0.98 43.67 33.42
N GLY A 4 0.95 42.34 33.58
CA GLY A 4 1.56 41.43 32.61
C GLY A 4 1.75 40.00 33.12
N MET A 5 0.66 39.35 33.54
CA MET A 5 0.58 37.89 33.41
C MET A 5 -0.39 37.62 32.27
N ASP A 6 0.14 37.88 31.08
CA ASP A 6 -0.39 37.46 29.79
C ASP A 6 -0.90 36.03 29.92
N HIS A 7 -2.19 35.92 29.61
CA HIS A 7 -2.92 34.69 29.49
C HIS A 7 -2.16 33.74 28.55
N LEU A 8 -1.40 32.81 29.13
CA LEU A 8 -1.05 31.56 28.50
C LEU A 8 -2.36 30.82 28.25
N LYS A 9 -3.02 31.17 27.14
CA LYS A 9 -4.15 30.45 26.58
C LYS A 9 -3.56 29.12 26.11
N GLY A 10 -3.55 28.14 27.02
CA GLY A 10 -3.19 26.77 26.73
C GLY A 10 -3.88 26.35 25.45
N ILE A 11 -3.08 25.98 24.46
CA ILE A 11 -3.58 25.33 23.25
C ILE A 11 -4.15 24.01 23.75
N SER A 12 -5.47 23.95 23.89
CA SER A 12 -6.17 22.74 24.25
C SER A 12 -5.90 21.71 23.17
N THR A 13 -5.05 20.73 23.48
CA THR A 13 -4.89 19.50 22.71
C THR A 13 -5.97 18.49 23.06
N ASP A 14 -7.01 18.92 23.78
CA ASP A 14 -8.15 18.09 24.10
C ASP A 14 -8.80 17.68 22.78
N ALA A 15 -8.92 16.36 22.57
CA ALA A 15 -9.53 15.81 21.38
C ALA A 15 -10.87 16.51 21.18
N PRO A 16 -11.24 16.96 19.95
CA PRO A 16 -12.52 17.61 19.75
C PRO A 16 -13.57 16.66 20.28
N SER A 17 -14.18 17.05 21.40
CA SER A 17 -15.06 16.18 22.15
C SER A 17 -16.10 15.69 21.17
N LEU A 18 -16.09 14.39 20.88
CA LEU A 18 -17.10 13.67 20.10
C LEU A 18 -18.40 13.69 20.93
N ARG A 19 -18.90 14.88 21.22
CA ARG A 19 -20.24 15.09 21.74
C ARG A 19 -21.15 14.55 20.64
N LYS A 20 -21.96 13.54 21.03
CA LYS A 20 -23.06 12.93 20.27
C LYS A 20 -23.47 13.86 19.14
N THR A 21 -23.24 13.42 17.89
CA THR A 21 -23.44 14.23 16.68
C THR A 21 -24.82 14.86 16.69
N ASP A 22 -24.92 16.06 17.22
CA ASP A 22 -26.10 16.88 17.10
C ASP A 22 -26.24 17.10 15.59
N LEU A 23 -27.35 16.65 14.99
CA LEU A 23 -27.53 16.71 13.54
C LEU A 23 -27.34 18.15 13.02
N LYS A 24 -27.56 19.14 13.89
CA LYS A 24 -27.30 20.56 13.66
C LYS A 24 -25.82 20.90 13.43
N GLY A 25 -24.90 20.16 14.04
CA GLY A 25 -23.45 20.32 13.84
C GLY A 25 -22.91 19.52 12.65
N ARG A 26 -23.67 18.57 12.12
CA ARG A 26 -23.24 17.71 11.01
C ARG A 26 -23.07 18.49 9.70
N SER A 27 -23.97 19.44 9.40
CA SER A 27 -23.89 20.25 8.18
C SER A 27 -22.62 21.10 8.15
N ALA A 28 -22.31 21.78 9.26
CA ALA A 28 -21.07 22.54 9.43
C ALA A 28 -19.83 21.65 9.29
N LEU A 29 -19.82 20.48 9.96
CA LEU A 29 -18.74 19.52 9.85
C LEU A 29 -18.52 19.04 8.41
N LEU A 30 -19.59 18.75 7.67
CA LEU A 30 -19.50 18.32 6.28
C LEU A 30 -18.95 19.43 5.38
N ALA A 31 -19.36 20.68 5.61
CA ALA A 31 -18.81 21.83 4.90
C ALA A 31 -17.29 21.97 5.17
N ASP A 32 -16.85 21.87 6.43
CA ASP A 32 -15.44 21.96 6.79
C ASP A 32 -14.60 20.83 6.16
N ILE A 33 -15.15 19.61 6.06
CA ILE A 33 -14.50 18.49 5.35
C ILE A 33 -14.33 18.81 3.86
N GLN A 34 -15.35 19.39 3.22
CA GLN A 34 -15.28 19.81 1.81
C GLN A 34 -14.30 20.95 1.59
N GLN A 35 -14.19 21.89 2.53
CA GLN A 35 -13.17 22.95 2.48
C GLN A 35 -11.76 22.39 2.64
N GLY A 36 -11.60 21.34 3.45
CA GLY A 36 -10.31 20.76 3.80
C GLY A 36 -9.52 21.61 4.79
N THR A 37 -8.46 21.04 5.36
CA THR A 37 -7.60 21.73 6.32
C THR A 37 -6.13 21.39 6.10
N ARG A 38 -5.25 22.35 6.41
CA ARG A 38 -3.81 22.15 6.32
C ARG A 38 -3.34 21.39 7.56
N LEU A 39 -2.83 20.18 7.35
CA LEU A 39 -2.22 19.39 8.41
C LEU A 39 -0.77 19.83 8.65
N ARG A 40 -0.29 19.60 9.88
CA ARG A 40 1.11 19.84 10.24
C ARG A 40 1.99 18.78 9.59
N LYS A 41 3.17 19.18 9.11
CA LYS A 41 4.16 18.25 8.56
C LYS A 41 4.76 17.41 9.68
N VAL A 42 4.63 16.09 9.56
CA VAL A 42 5.36 15.13 10.38
C VAL A 42 6.74 14.93 9.77
N THR A 43 7.80 15.03 10.58
CA THR A 43 9.18 14.90 10.12
C THR A 43 9.62 13.45 9.97
N GLN A 44 9.04 12.54 10.76
CA GLN A 44 9.34 11.12 10.74
C GLN A 44 8.04 10.30 10.70
N ILE A 45 7.87 9.49 9.66
CA ILE A 45 6.76 8.53 9.54
C ILE A 45 7.28 7.16 9.93
N ASN A 46 6.64 6.52 10.91
CA ASN A 46 6.94 5.15 11.32
C ASN A 46 6.00 4.17 10.59
N ASP A 47 6.27 3.95 9.31
CA ASP A 47 5.53 2.99 8.49
C ASP A 47 6.11 1.59 8.65
N ARG A 48 5.30 0.65 9.14
CA ARG A 48 5.66 -0.77 9.35
C ARG A 48 4.90 -1.71 8.41
N SER A 49 4.40 -1.20 7.29
CA SER A 49 3.64 -1.99 6.31
C SER A 49 4.51 -2.86 5.39
N ALA A 50 5.84 -2.64 5.37
CA ALA A 50 6.76 -3.41 4.56
C ALA A 50 6.80 -4.89 4.99
N PRO A 51 6.77 -5.86 4.04
CA PRO A 51 6.80 -7.27 4.36
C PRO A 51 8.14 -7.66 5.01
N GLN A 52 8.07 -8.52 6.02
CA GLN A 52 9.26 -9.10 6.65
C GLN A 52 9.69 -10.34 5.85
N ILE A 53 10.81 -10.26 5.15
CA ILE A 53 11.41 -11.41 4.45
C ILE A 53 12.60 -11.87 5.27
N GLU A 54 12.47 -13.03 5.91
CA GLU A 54 13.60 -13.72 6.51
C GLU A 54 14.47 -14.28 5.39
N SER A 55 15.72 -13.83 5.29
CA SER A 55 16.69 -14.51 4.43
C SER A 55 16.90 -15.91 5.01
N SER A 56 16.60 -16.93 4.20
CA SER A 56 16.82 -18.32 4.58
C SER A 56 18.29 -18.50 4.97
N LYS A 57 18.52 -18.79 6.25
CA LYS A 57 19.85 -18.99 6.83
C LYS A 57 20.51 -20.22 6.20
N GLY A 58 21.24 -19.99 5.11
CA GLY A 58 22.03 -20.99 4.40
C GLY A 58 23.48 -20.52 4.32
N THR A 59 24.33 -21.11 5.14
CA THR A 59 25.79 -20.96 5.11
C THR A 59 26.38 -21.42 3.76
N ASN A 60 27.42 -20.70 3.32
CA ASN A 60 28.56 -21.19 2.53
C ASN A 60 28.37 -21.30 1.00
N LYS A 61 29.01 -20.38 0.25
CA LYS A 61 30.18 -20.66 -0.61
C LYS A 61 30.48 -19.47 -1.51
N ASP A 62 31.76 -19.09 -1.51
CA ASP A 62 32.38 -18.43 -2.66
C ASP A 62 32.02 -19.18 -3.95
N GLY A 63 31.72 -18.41 -5.00
CA GLY A 63 31.65 -18.94 -6.36
C GLY A 63 30.23 -19.04 -6.91
N GLY A 64 29.90 -18.11 -7.80
CA GLY A 64 28.64 -18.19 -8.53
C GLY A 64 28.40 -17.06 -9.50
N SER A 65 29.45 -16.68 -10.25
CA SER A 65 29.41 -16.03 -11.56
C SER A 65 28.15 -15.24 -11.92
N ALA A 66 28.35 -13.93 -12.07
CA ALA A 66 27.59 -13.13 -13.01
C ALA A 66 27.44 -13.89 -14.34
N GLY A 67 26.22 -14.23 -14.73
CA GLY A 67 26.01 -14.79 -16.06
C GLY A 67 24.80 -15.68 -16.20
N SER A 68 23.68 -15.09 -16.56
CA SER A 68 23.16 -15.31 -17.91
C SER A 68 21.97 -14.39 -18.15
N SER A 69 22.28 -13.26 -18.80
CA SER A 69 21.35 -12.70 -19.79
C SER A 69 20.74 -13.85 -20.58
N ALA A 70 19.41 -13.86 -20.66
CA ALA A 70 18.62 -14.20 -21.82
C ALA A 70 19.45 -14.76 -23.00
N ARG A 71 19.60 -16.07 -23.06
CA ARG A 71 19.98 -16.76 -24.29
C ARG A 71 19.01 -17.91 -24.51
N GLY A 72 18.15 -17.71 -25.51
CA GLY A 72 17.60 -18.73 -26.39
C GLY A 72 17.09 -20.02 -25.74
N GLY A 73 15.78 -20.09 -25.51
CA GLY A 73 15.09 -21.33 -25.19
C GLY A 73 13.66 -21.02 -24.77
N ASN A 74 12.70 -21.22 -25.67
CA ASN A 74 11.28 -20.88 -25.51
C ASN A 74 10.51 -21.77 -24.49
N THR A 75 11.14 -22.21 -23.40
CA THR A 75 10.44 -22.99 -22.36
C THR A 75 10.24 -22.13 -21.11
N PRO A 76 9.00 -21.79 -20.75
CA PRO A 76 8.71 -21.18 -19.46
C PRO A 76 9.20 -22.09 -18.32
N PRO A 77 9.63 -21.54 -17.17
CA PRO A 77 9.98 -22.34 -16.00
C PRO A 77 8.82 -23.29 -15.70
N ALA A 78 9.12 -24.59 -15.53
CA ALA A 78 8.15 -25.66 -15.47
C ALA A 78 7.04 -25.36 -14.45
N LEU A 79 5.91 -24.85 -14.94
CA LEU A 79 4.68 -24.70 -14.19
C LEU A 79 4.17 -26.13 -13.94
N GLY A 80 4.60 -26.70 -12.81
CA GLY A 80 4.48 -28.10 -12.46
C GLY A 80 3.12 -28.71 -12.77
N ASP A 81 3.16 -29.98 -13.21
CA ASP A 81 2.09 -30.97 -13.53
C ASP A 81 0.90 -30.53 -14.40
N LEU A 82 0.52 -29.26 -14.41
CA LEU A 82 -0.65 -28.70 -15.09
C LEU A 82 -0.56 -28.80 -16.62
N PHE A 83 0.66 -28.76 -17.17
CA PHE A 83 0.92 -28.93 -18.60
C PHE A 83 1.72 -30.21 -18.90
N ALA A 84 1.81 -31.16 -17.96
CA ALA A 84 2.51 -32.42 -18.19
C ALA A 84 1.90 -33.22 -19.37
N GLY A 85 0.61 -33.00 -19.66
CA GLY A 85 -0.09 -33.56 -20.82
C GLY A 85 -0.05 -32.70 -22.10
N GLY A 86 0.72 -31.61 -22.12
CA GLY A 86 0.75 -30.63 -23.22
C GLY A 86 -0.29 -29.52 -23.10
N PHE A 87 -0.16 -28.48 -23.91
CA PHE A 87 -1.06 -27.34 -23.92
C PHE A 87 -2.30 -27.65 -24.79
N PRO A 88 -3.53 -27.41 -24.30
CA PRO A 88 -4.72 -27.62 -25.11
C PRO A 88 -4.70 -26.72 -26.35
N VAL A 89 -4.89 -27.31 -27.54
CA VAL A 89 -4.95 -26.58 -28.81
C VAL A 89 -6.35 -26.02 -29.00
N LEU A 90 -6.44 -24.70 -29.22
CA LEU A 90 -7.71 -24.03 -29.52
C LEU A 90 -8.06 -24.16 -31.00
N ARG A 91 -9.35 -24.32 -31.31
CA ARG A 91 -9.86 -24.24 -32.69
C ARG A 91 -9.64 -22.81 -33.24
N PRO A 92 -9.30 -22.64 -34.54
CA PRO A 92 -9.18 -21.32 -35.15
C PRO A 92 -10.44 -20.47 -34.92
N ALA A 93 -10.25 -19.18 -34.64
CA ALA A 93 -11.31 -18.30 -34.15
C ALA A 93 -12.53 -18.16 -35.09
N GLY A 94 -12.39 -18.51 -36.37
CA GLY A 94 -13.46 -18.47 -37.38
C GLY A 94 -14.31 -19.74 -37.47
N GLN A 95 -14.00 -20.80 -36.70
CA GLN A 95 -14.72 -22.08 -36.71
C GLN A 95 -15.34 -22.39 -35.33
N ARG A 96 -15.78 -21.35 -34.62
CA ARG A 96 -16.72 -21.53 -33.52
C ARG A 96 -18.08 -21.70 -34.17
N ASP A 97 -18.66 -22.89 -34.03
CA ASP A 97 -19.98 -23.20 -34.58
C ASP A 97 -20.96 -22.10 -34.15
N VAL A 98 -21.54 -21.40 -35.14
CA VAL A 98 -22.72 -20.57 -34.91
C VAL A 98 -23.87 -21.55 -34.80
N ALA A 99 -24.16 -21.95 -33.57
CA ALA A 99 -25.36 -22.69 -33.20
C ALA A 99 -26.02 -21.98 -32.03
#